data_AF-A0A930QD44-F1
#
_entry.id   AF-A0A930QD44-F1
#
_cell.length_a   1.000
_cell.length_b   1.000
_cell.length_c   1.000
_cell.angle_alpha   90.00
_cell.angle_beta   90.00
_cell.angle_gamma   90.00
#
_symmetry.space_group_name_H-M   'P 1'
#
loop_
_entity.id
_entity.type
_entity.pdbx_description
1 polymer ?
#
loop_
_entity_poly.entity_id
_entity_poly.type
_entity_poly.pdbx_seq_one_letter_code
_entity_poly.pdbx_strand_id
1 'polypeptide(L)'
;MKALRHTFLAAGFFLVLFLMQGGLAHAQYAWEQQGLRYNSWGWDDTPGTFILKRDMPTGTAGSGIPQGDYLIEDYSQSSWDKSFDYDSATDTFTIYDGQGPSENLRFLGDGQLEAEELLPENSDASGIYEADGAGIYRYGSHAIPHYITDAMTYFLENGEGVTFSSTVPGNGSWRNFSVHRNTRRTSSSNEPRYILVDANNSHEWVAFTYDDSNGVFTMYDPNSGDEPYAYRRFRSDGVLENRSAGDEHVSTTGLYTRRENGMYYGDYSNIVKYITDGMLLFLDNID
;
A
#
# COMPACT_ATOMS: atom_id res chain seq x y z
N MET A 1 -46.91 -47.05 18.03
CA MET A 1 -46.18 -46.91 16.76
C MET A 1 -44.86 -46.20 17.02
N LYS A 2 -43.76 -46.89 16.66
CA LYS A 2 -42.36 -46.47 16.39
C LYS A 2 -41.76 -45.23 17.08
N ALA A 3 -40.72 -45.51 17.87
CA ALA A 3 -39.59 -44.61 18.14
C ALA A 3 -38.67 -44.48 16.92
N LEU A 4 -37.99 -43.33 16.73
CA LEU A 4 -36.56 -43.26 16.34
C LEU A 4 -35.96 -41.82 16.38
N ARG A 5 -34.91 -41.65 17.20
CA ARG A 5 -33.59 -40.96 17.03
C ARG A 5 -33.55 -39.59 16.31
N HIS A 6 -33.19 -38.51 17.00
CA HIS A 6 -31.81 -37.98 17.17
C HIS A 6 -31.01 -37.81 15.87
N THR A 7 -30.82 -36.55 15.46
CA THR A 7 -29.50 -36.01 15.05
C THR A 7 -29.55 -34.49 15.09
N PHE A 8 -28.79 -33.92 16.03
CA PHE A 8 -28.32 -32.53 15.99
C PHE A 8 -27.25 -32.44 14.89
N LEU A 9 -27.25 -31.36 14.11
CA LEU A 9 -26.00 -30.84 13.57
C LEU A 9 -26.08 -29.31 13.52
N ALA A 10 -25.30 -28.71 14.40
CA ALA A 10 -25.12 -27.29 14.57
C ALA A 10 -24.35 -26.71 13.38
N ALA A 11 -24.84 -25.59 12.85
CA ALA A 11 -23.99 -24.63 12.15
C ALA A 11 -23.90 -23.41 13.05
N GLY A 12 -22.83 -23.35 13.84
CA GLY A 12 -22.51 -22.20 14.67
C GLY A 12 -22.14 -21.03 13.77
N PHE A 13 -23.00 -20.02 13.72
CA PHE A 13 -22.63 -18.71 13.24
C PHE A 13 -22.08 -17.95 14.46
N PHE A 14 -20.77 -17.68 14.46
CA PHE A 14 -20.15 -16.81 15.45
C PHE A 14 -20.65 -15.38 15.22
N LEU A 15 -21.67 -14.98 15.97
CA LEU A 15 -22.03 -13.58 16.16
C LEU A 15 -21.20 -13.06 17.34
N VAL A 16 -20.09 -12.38 17.06
CA VAL A 16 -19.37 -11.63 18.10
C VAL A 16 -20.09 -10.29 18.26
N LEU A 17 -20.98 -10.21 19.24
CA LEU A 17 -21.57 -8.97 19.73
C LEU A 17 -20.56 -8.28 20.67
N PHE A 18 -19.87 -7.24 20.20
CA PHE A 18 -19.24 -6.26 21.07
C PHE A 18 -20.27 -5.19 21.46
N LEU A 19 -21.08 -5.48 22.47
CA LEU A 19 -21.86 -4.47 23.18
C LEU A 19 -21.09 -4.04 24.44
N MET A 20 -20.24 -3.03 24.29
CA MET A 20 -19.86 -2.15 25.40
C MET A 20 -20.15 -0.71 24.99
N GLN A 21 -20.78 0.03 25.90
CA GLN A 21 -21.18 1.42 25.74
C GLN A 21 -19.95 2.26 25.31
N GLY A 22 -19.94 2.65 24.03
CA GLY A 22 -18.77 3.15 23.28
C GLY A 22 -18.64 2.55 21.86
N GLY A 23 -19.43 1.51 21.55
CA GLY A 23 -19.23 0.59 20.43
C GLY A 23 -19.27 1.10 18.98
N LEU A 24 -19.87 2.25 18.66
CA LEU A 24 -19.90 2.73 17.26
C LEU A 24 -18.61 3.47 16.88
N ALA A 25 -18.19 4.45 17.68
CA ALA A 25 -16.94 5.17 17.45
C ALA A 25 -15.69 4.27 17.57
N HIS A 26 -15.73 3.29 18.49
CA HIS A 26 -14.64 2.31 18.61
C HIS A 26 -14.60 1.30 17.45
N ALA A 27 -15.76 0.88 16.90
CA ALA A 27 -15.80 0.01 15.72
C ALA A 27 -15.34 0.76 14.47
N GLN A 28 -15.78 2.02 14.29
CA GLN A 28 -15.36 2.88 13.20
C GLN A 28 -13.84 3.04 13.17
N TYR A 29 -13.25 3.43 14.31
CA TYR A 29 -11.80 3.59 14.43
C TYR A 29 -11.01 2.28 14.28
N ALA A 30 -11.55 1.16 14.79
CA ALA A 30 -10.89 -0.13 14.69
C ALA A 30 -10.84 -0.67 13.26
N TRP A 31 -11.92 -0.53 12.49
CA TRP A 31 -11.95 -1.03 11.11
C TRP A 31 -11.12 -0.16 10.16
N GLU A 32 -11.12 1.15 10.39
CA GLU A 32 -10.26 2.09 9.67
C GLU A 32 -8.77 1.73 9.83
N GLN A 33 -8.36 1.19 10.98
CA GLN A 33 -6.97 0.82 11.27
C GLN A 33 -6.62 -0.64 10.93
N GLN A 34 -7.47 -1.58 11.31
CA GLN A 34 -7.21 -3.02 11.20
C GLN A 34 -7.61 -3.58 9.83
N GLY A 35 -8.46 -2.84 9.11
CA GLY A 35 -8.98 -3.19 7.81
C GLY A 35 -10.15 -4.16 7.84
N LEU A 36 -11.19 -3.85 7.07
CA LEU A 36 -12.31 -4.73 6.78
C LEU A 36 -11.95 -5.68 5.64
N ARG A 37 -11.94 -6.97 5.93
CA ARG A 37 -11.77 -8.01 4.91
C ARG A 37 -13.10 -8.32 4.24
N TYR A 38 -13.10 -8.35 2.91
CA TYR A 38 -14.24 -8.76 2.11
C TYR A 38 -13.78 -9.59 0.91
N ASN A 39 -14.63 -10.50 0.44
CA ASN A 39 -14.34 -11.31 -0.75
C ASN A 39 -15.02 -10.68 -1.96
N SER A 40 -14.28 -10.53 -3.05
CA SER A 40 -14.79 -9.96 -4.30
C SER A 40 -14.03 -10.52 -5.50
N TRP A 41 -14.18 -9.89 -6.66
CA TRP A 41 -13.52 -10.26 -7.92
C TRP A 41 -12.58 -9.13 -8.36
N GLY A 42 -11.33 -9.51 -8.64
CA GLY A 42 -10.24 -8.63 -9.09
C GLY A 42 -10.29 -8.31 -10.59
N TRP A 43 -9.21 -7.71 -11.12
CA TRP A 43 -9.13 -7.29 -12.53
C TRP A 43 -9.24 -8.43 -13.56
N ASP A 44 -8.74 -9.62 -13.23
CA ASP A 44 -8.73 -10.79 -14.13
C ASP A 44 -9.95 -11.71 -13.95
N ASP A 45 -11.05 -11.19 -13.40
CA ASP A 45 -12.20 -11.99 -12.96
C ASP A 45 -11.76 -13.18 -12.10
N THR A 46 -10.83 -12.93 -11.18
CA THR A 46 -10.37 -13.90 -10.18
C THR A 46 -10.99 -13.60 -8.82
N PRO A 47 -11.47 -14.62 -8.09
CA PRO A 47 -11.99 -14.39 -6.74
C PRO A 47 -10.81 -14.14 -5.79
N GLY A 48 -10.92 -13.07 -4.99
CA GLY A 48 -9.88 -12.62 -4.08
C GLY A 48 -10.44 -12.16 -2.74
N THR A 49 -9.54 -12.01 -1.77
CA THR A 49 -9.83 -11.34 -0.49
C THR A 49 -9.20 -9.96 -0.53
N PHE A 50 -10.01 -8.95 -0.33
CA PHE A 50 -9.61 -7.54 -0.34
C PHE A 50 -9.75 -6.95 1.06
N ILE A 51 -8.99 -5.91 1.32
CA ILE A 51 -8.97 -5.19 2.58
C ILE A 51 -9.33 -3.74 2.30
N LEU A 52 -10.44 -3.26 2.88
CA LEU A 52 -10.77 -1.84 2.99
C LEU A 52 -10.20 -1.31 4.30
N LYS A 53 -9.35 -0.29 4.25
CA LYS A 53 -8.83 0.38 5.44
C LYS A 53 -8.59 1.85 5.16
N ARG A 54 -8.34 2.64 6.21
CA ARG A 54 -7.89 4.01 6.07
C ARG A 54 -6.49 4.00 5.46
N ASP A 55 -6.35 4.77 4.40
CA ASP A 55 -5.08 5.06 3.76
C ASP A 55 -4.44 6.21 4.54
N MET A 56 -3.95 5.88 5.73
CA MET A 56 -3.28 6.84 6.58
C MET A 56 -1.95 7.20 5.93
N PRO A 57 -1.70 8.47 5.57
CA PRO A 57 -0.33 8.96 5.59
C PRO A 57 0.15 8.77 7.03
N THR A 58 1.27 8.11 7.26
CA THR A 58 1.74 7.84 8.62
C THR A 58 2.13 9.15 9.30
N GLY A 59 1.13 9.77 9.93
CA GLY A 59 1.22 11.02 10.66
C GLY A 59 0.24 11.12 11.84
N THR A 60 -0.86 10.35 11.88
CA THR A 60 -1.74 10.40 13.06
C THR A 60 -2.39 9.06 13.41
N ALA A 61 -1.84 8.44 14.46
CA ALA A 61 -2.40 7.37 15.32
C ALA A 61 -2.75 6.03 14.63
N GLY A 62 -2.05 4.91 14.82
CA GLY A 62 -0.98 4.59 15.77
C GLY A 62 0.07 3.66 15.17
N SER A 63 1.08 4.25 14.55
CA SER A 63 2.50 3.93 14.71
C SER A 63 3.23 4.95 13.82
N GLY A 64 3.74 6.03 14.44
CA GLY A 64 4.37 7.16 13.76
C GLY A 64 5.75 6.79 13.20
N ILE A 65 5.78 5.79 12.32
CA ILE A 65 6.97 5.30 11.66
C ILE A 65 7.03 6.00 10.31
N PRO A 66 7.93 6.98 10.13
CA PRO A 66 8.10 7.60 8.83
C PRO A 66 8.51 6.52 7.82
N GLN A 67 8.01 6.66 6.59
CA GLN A 67 8.47 5.90 5.42
C GLN A 67 8.99 6.94 4.44
N GLY A 68 10.15 6.67 3.84
CA GLY A 68 10.80 7.60 2.93
C GLY A 68 10.01 7.85 1.65
N ASP A 69 10.33 8.94 0.97
CA ASP A 69 9.68 9.44 -0.24
C ASP A 69 9.93 8.55 -1.47
N TYR A 70 10.89 7.64 -1.41
CA TYR A 70 11.22 6.66 -2.45
C TYR A 70 11.12 5.23 -1.91
N LEU A 71 10.86 4.28 -2.81
CA LEU A 71 10.76 2.85 -2.54
C LEU A 71 11.75 2.09 -3.44
N ILE A 72 12.50 1.18 -2.83
CA ILE A 72 13.18 0.08 -3.48
C ILE A 72 12.21 -1.10 -3.42
N GLU A 73 11.76 -1.59 -4.57
CA GLU A 73 10.76 -2.64 -4.69
C GLU A 73 11.37 -3.89 -5.32
N ASP A 74 11.15 -5.07 -4.73
CA ASP A 74 11.46 -6.37 -5.34
C ASP A 74 10.23 -6.91 -6.07
N TYR A 75 10.33 -7.01 -7.41
CA TYR A 75 9.26 -7.53 -8.28
C TYR A 75 8.75 -8.93 -7.91
N SER A 76 9.55 -9.72 -7.18
CA SER A 76 9.23 -11.10 -6.85
C SER A 76 8.50 -11.25 -5.50
N GLN A 77 8.74 -10.36 -4.53
CA GLN A 77 8.07 -10.35 -3.22
C GLN A 77 8.45 -9.13 -2.38
N SER A 78 7.54 -8.68 -1.53
CA SER A 78 7.71 -7.45 -0.73
C SER A 78 8.64 -7.57 0.49
N SER A 79 9.27 -8.73 0.74
CA SER A 79 10.09 -8.94 1.96
C SER A 79 11.41 -8.18 1.92
N TRP A 80 11.81 -7.69 0.75
CA TRP A 80 13.04 -6.94 0.51
C TRP A 80 12.78 -5.47 0.19
N ASP A 81 11.51 -5.05 0.25
CA ASP A 81 11.17 -3.67 -0.03
C ASP A 81 11.72 -2.76 1.07
N LYS A 82 12.29 -1.63 0.65
CA LYS A 82 12.88 -0.62 1.53
C LYS A 82 12.50 0.76 1.06
N SER A 83 11.95 1.58 1.95
CA SER A 83 11.77 2.99 1.64
C SER A 83 12.99 3.81 2.05
N PHE A 84 13.23 4.93 1.38
CA PHE A 84 14.29 5.86 1.72
C PHE A 84 13.94 7.31 1.36
N ASP A 85 14.58 8.24 2.06
CA ASP A 85 14.65 9.66 1.67
C ASP A 85 16.04 9.98 1.13
N TYR A 86 16.16 11.01 0.30
CA TYR A 86 17.44 11.54 -0.14
C TYR A 86 17.50 13.06 0.04
N ASP A 87 18.47 13.52 0.83
CA ASP A 87 18.76 14.95 1.01
C ASP A 87 19.95 15.35 0.13
N SER A 88 19.64 16.01 -0.99
CA SER A 88 20.63 16.54 -1.92
C SER A 88 21.55 17.62 -1.35
N ALA A 89 21.22 18.24 -0.21
CA ALA A 89 22.09 19.24 0.42
C ALA A 89 23.24 18.59 1.19
N THR A 90 23.04 17.37 1.68
CA THR A 90 23.98 16.62 2.52
C THR A 90 24.47 15.32 1.88
N ASP A 91 23.98 15.00 0.68
CA ASP A 91 24.19 13.75 -0.05
C ASP A 91 23.89 12.51 0.80
N THR A 92 22.85 12.60 1.63
CA THR A 92 22.53 11.58 2.62
C THR A 92 21.23 10.87 2.25
N PHE A 93 21.28 9.55 2.27
CA PHE A 93 20.13 8.68 2.18
C PHE A 93 19.70 8.26 3.58
N THR A 94 18.41 8.43 3.91
CA THR A 94 17.85 7.87 5.15
C THR A 94 17.06 6.62 4.82
N ILE A 95 17.52 5.46 5.27
CA ILE A 95 16.86 4.16 5.06
C ILE A 95 15.86 3.89 6.18
N TYR A 96 14.75 3.25 5.82
CA TYR A 96 13.71 2.87 6.76
C TYR A 96 13.52 1.35 6.82
N ASP A 97 13.36 0.81 8.02
CA ASP A 97 13.21 -0.64 8.26
C ASP A 97 11.76 -1.08 8.56
N GLY A 98 10.81 -0.15 8.44
CA GLY A 98 9.41 -0.38 8.79
C GLY A 98 9.09 -0.19 10.27
N GLN A 99 10.07 0.15 11.12
CA GLN A 99 9.93 0.66 12.50
C GLN A 99 10.44 2.11 12.67
N GLY A 100 11.18 2.64 11.71
CA GLY A 100 11.61 4.03 11.70
C GLY A 100 12.73 4.24 10.70
N PRO A 101 13.35 5.43 10.69
CA PRO A 101 14.70 5.59 10.18
C PRO A 101 15.61 4.57 10.87
N SER A 102 16.29 3.72 10.10
CA SER A 102 17.25 2.75 10.62
C SER A 102 18.68 3.28 10.53
N GLU A 103 19.04 3.85 9.40
CA GLU A 103 20.42 4.26 9.10
C GLU A 103 20.45 5.41 8.09
N ASN A 104 21.44 6.29 8.24
CA ASN A 104 21.82 7.28 7.25
C ASN A 104 23.04 6.77 6.48
N LEU A 105 22.98 6.77 5.15
CA LEU A 105 24.06 6.34 4.27
C LEU A 105 24.54 7.49 3.39
N ARG A 106 25.86 7.68 3.29
CA ARG A 106 26.49 8.70 2.44
C ARG A 106 27.71 8.15 1.73
N PHE A 107 27.71 8.20 0.40
CA PHE A 107 28.88 7.83 -0.40
C PHE A 107 29.96 8.91 -0.28
N LEU A 108 31.18 8.50 0.08
CA LEU A 108 32.33 9.40 0.19
C LEU A 108 33.22 9.39 -1.05
N GLY A 109 32.99 8.45 -1.98
CA GLY A 109 33.87 8.16 -3.11
C GLY A 109 34.90 7.08 -2.78
N ASP A 110 35.69 6.67 -3.78
CA ASP A 110 36.78 5.69 -3.64
C ASP A 110 36.38 4.35 -2.98
N GLY A 111 35.13 3.91 -3.17
CA GLY A 111 34.61 2.68 -2.57
C GLY A 111 34.35 2.79 -1.07
N GLN A 112 34.16 4.01 -0.55
CA GLN A 112 33.82 4.27 0.85
C GLN A 112 32.37 4.78 1.01
N LEU A 113 31.70 4.27 2.04
CA LEU A 113 30.35 4.64 2.44
C LEU A 113 30.36 4.94 3.93
N GLU A 114 29.92 6.11 4.33
CA GLU A 114 29.64 6.41 5.73
C GLU A 114 28.24 5.94 6.09
N ALA A 115 28.12 5.15 7.15
CA ALA A 115 26.84 4.74 7.72
C ALA A 115 26.72 5.25 9.16
N GLU A 116 25.60 5.90 9.46
CA GLU A 116 25.21 6.30 10.81
C GLU A 116 23.92 5.55 11.18
N GLU A 117 24.03 4.65 12.15
CA GLU A 117 22.90 3.88 12.69
C GLU A 117 22.08 4.76 13.63
N LEU A 118 20.79 4.87 13.34
CA LEU A 118 19.84 5.72 14.06
C LEU A 118 19.15 4.97 15.20
N LEU A 119 19.28 3.64 15.23
CA LEU A 119 18.80 2.79 16.30
C LEU A 119 19.90 2.57 17.36
N PRO A 120 19.66 2.88 18.65
CA PRO A 120 20.68 2.76 19.70
C PRO A 120 21.32 1.37 19.81
N GLU A 121 20.54 0.32 19.57
CA GLU A 121 20.96 -1.09 19.58
C GLU A 121 21.99 -1.45 18.51
N ASN A 122 22.10 -0.67 17.43
CA ASN A 122 23.04 -0.90 16.32
C ASN A 122 24.17 0.15 16.28
N SER A 123 24.30 1.00 17.31
CA SER A 123 25.24 2.13 17.29
C SER A 123 26.72 1.75 17.09
N ASP A 124 27.09 0.50 17.34
CA ASP A 124 28.44 -0.05 17.08
C ASP A 124 28.68 -0.37 15.60
N ALA A 125 27.64 -0.37 14.76
CA ALA A 125 27.74 -0.53 13.31
C ALA A 125 27.87 0.81 12.57
N SER A 126 27.84 1.96 13.26
CA SER A 126 28.14 3.26 12.67
C SER A 126 29.63 3.40 12.33
N GLY A 127 29.95 3.85 11.12
CA GLY A 127 31.34 4.06 10.71
C GLY A 127 31.53 4.17 9.20
N ILE A 128 32.80 4.08 8.78
CA ILE A 128 33.18 4.05 7.36
C ILE A 128 33.25 2.58 6.92
N TYR A 129 32.37 2.24 5.99
CA TYR A 129 32.33 0.96 5.31
C TYR A 129 33.16 1.04 4.03
N GLU A 130 33.87 -0.04 3.72
CA GLU A 130 34.65 -0.18 2.49
C GLU A 130 34.05 -1.26 1.62
N ALA A 131 33.97 -1.00 0.31
CA ALA A 131 33.53 -1.98 -0.67
C ALA A 131 34.55 -3.12 -0.79
N ASP A 132 34.09 -4.35 -0.61
CA ASP A 132 34.91 -5.53 -0.86
C ASP A 132 35.04 -5.83 -2.37
N GLY A 133 35.77 -6.90 -2.72
CA GLY A 133 35.97 -7.29 -4.12
C GLY A 133 34.68 -7.69 -4.87
N ALA A 134 33.55 -7.84 -4.17
CA ALA A 134 32.23 -8.08 -4.74
C ALA A 134 31.35 -6.82 -4.77
N GLY A 135 31.88 -5.65 -4.35
CA GLY A 135 31.13 -4.39 -4.28
C GLY A 135 30.31 -4.20 -3.00
N ILE A 136 30.41 -5.13 -2.03
CA ILE A 136 29.62 -5.07 -0.79
C ILE A 136 30.35 -4.20 0.22
N TYR A 137 29.68 -3.16 0.70
CA TYR A 137 30.19 -2.27 1.74
C TYR A 137 30.17 -2.96 3.10
N ARG A 138 31.32 -3.03 3.78
CA ARG A 138 31.49 -3.73 5.07
C ARG A 138 32.23 -2.89 6.11
N TYR A 139 31.82 -3.06 7.38
CA TYR A 139 32.50 -2.54 8.56
C TYR A 139 32.53 -3.62 9.65
N GLY A 140 33.71 -4.19 9.89
CA GLY A 140 33.83 -5.35 10.79
C GLY A 140 33.00 -6.54 10.31
N SER A 141 32.03 -6.97 11.12
CA SER A 141 31.05 -8.01 10.77
C SER A 141 29.79 -7.49 10.09
N HIS A 142 29.59 -6.16 10.05
CA HIS A 142 28.41 -5.53 9.47
C HIS A 142 28.58 -5.33 7.97
N ALA A 143 27.47 -5.46 7.25
CA ALA A 143 27.44 -5.27 5.81
C ALA A 143 26.11 -4.65 5.42
N ILE A 144 26.17 -3.60 4.61
CA ILE A 144 24.98 -3.03 4.00
C ILE A 144 24.52 -4.00 2.91
N PRO A 145 23.23 -4.39 2.86
CA PRO A 145 22.70 -5.19 1.79
C PRO A 145 22.99 -4.58 0.41
N HIS A 146 23.55 -5.38 -0.50
CA HIS A 146 24.06 -4.89 -1.78
C HIS A 146 22.97 -4.20 -2.63
N TYR A 147 21.74 -4.73 -2.62
CA TYR A 147 20.62 -4.13 -3.34
C TYR A 147 20.25 -2.72 -2.86
N ILE A 148 20.55 -2.38 -1.60
CA ILE A 148 20.32 -1.03 -1.06
C ILE A 148 21.36 -0.06 -1.62
N THR A 149 22.65 -0.43 -1.60
CA THR A 149 23.72 0.42 -2.15
C THR A 149 23.66 0.54 -3.66
N ASP A 150 23.23 -0.51 -4.36
CA ASP A 150 22.95 -0.47 -5.79
C ASP A 150 21.80 0.48 -6.09
N ALA A 151 20.67 0.37 -5.37
CA ALA A 151 19.53 1.26 -5.55
C ALA A 151 19.93 2.74 -5.44
N MET A 152 20.73 3.09 -4.42
CA MET A 152 21.21 4.45 -4.24
C MET A 152 22.12 4.91 -5.39
N THR A 153 23.03 4.04 -5.83
CA THR A 153 23.93 4.35 -6.96
C THR A 153 23.13 4.63 -8.23
N TYR A 154 22.18 3.74 -8.58
CA TYR A 154 21.31 3.94 -9.74
C TYR A 154 20.43 5.18 -9.58
N PHE A 155 19.94 5.47 -8.37
CA PHE A 155 19.16 6.67 -8.07
C PHE A 155 19.97 7.96 -8.23
N LEU A 156 21.23 8.01 -7.78
CA LEU A 156 22.11 9.17 -8.00
C LEU A 156 22.42 9.38 -9.48
N GLU A 157 22.60 8.30 -10.24
CA GLU A 157 22.93 8.38 -11.66
C GLU A 157 21.74 8.76 -12.55
N ASN A 158 20.53 8.31 -12.22
CA ASN A 158 19.38 8.35 -13.13
C ASN A 158 18.09 8.92 -12.50
N GLY A 159 18.03 9.09 -11.18
CA GLY A 159 16.83 9.49 -10.45
C GLY A 159 15.86 8.34 -10.17
N GLU A 160 14.57 8.68 -10.05
CA GLU A 160 13.47 7.72 -9.88
C GLU A 160 13.10 7.00 -11.19
N GLY A 161 12.44 5.85 -11.10
CA GLY A 161 11.97 5.06 -12.25
C GLY A 161 13.02 4.09 -12.82
N VAL A 162 14.10 3.81 -12.10
CA VAL A 162 15.15 2.88 -12.51
C VAL A 162 14.79 1.44 -12.17
N THR A 163 15.25 0.51 -13.00
CA THR A 163 15.21 -0.93 -12.71
C THR A 163 16.62 -1.49 -12.77
N PHE A 164 16.98 -2.34 -11.82
CA PHE A 164 18.31 -2.93 -11.73
C PHE A 164 18.26 -4.36 -11.20
N SER A 165 19.31 -5.13 -11.42
CA SER A 165 19.44 -6.47 -10.83
C SER A 165 20.53 -6.44 -9.77
N SER A 166 20.25 -7.01 -8.60
CA SER A 166 21.22 -7.10 -7.49
C SER A 166 21.07 -8.41 -6.72
N THR A 167 22.02 -8.67 -5.82
CA THR A 167 22.05 -9.85 -4.96
C THR A 167 21.37 -9.56 -3.61
N VAL A 168 20.54 -10.51 -3.15
CA VAL A 168 19.94 -10.42 -1.81
C VAL A 168 20.82 -11.07 -0.73
N PRO A 169 20.80 -10.52 0.50
CA PRO A 169 21.44 -11.16 1.65
C PRO A 169 21.00 -12.61 1.88
N GLY A 170 21.91 -13.42 2.41
CA GLY A 170 21.64 -14.80 2.86
C GLY A 170 21.96 -15.87 1.82
N ASN A 171 21.43 -15.77 0.60
CA ASN A 171 21.64 -16.78 -0.45
C ASN A 171 22.38 -16.28 -1.69
N GLY A 172 22.61 -14.96 -1.83
CA GLY A 172 23.30 -14.36 -2.96
C GLY A 172 22.57 -14.52 -4.31
N SER A 173 21.29 -14.87 -4.29
CA SER A 173 20.49 -14.98 -5.51
C SER A 173 20.29 -13.61 -6.15
N TRP A 174 20.31 -13.58 -7.48
CA TRP A 174 20.01 -12.37 -8.26
C TRP A 174 18.51 -12.12 -8.30
N ARG A 175 18.13 -10.87 -8.07
CA ARG A 175 16.74 -10.39 -8.16
C ARG A 175 16.67 -9.08 -8.90
N ASN A 176 15.50 -8.79 -9.45
CA ASN A 176 15.22 -7.53 -10.11
C ASN A 176 14.53 -6.61 -9.11
N PHE A 177 15.00 -5.38 -9.07
CA PHE A 177 14.48 -4.32 -8.24
C PHE A 177 14.09 -3.12 -9.09
N SER A 178 13.23 -2.28 -8.54
CA SER A 178 12.96 -0.95 -9.07
C SER A 178 13.16 0.11 -7.98
N VAL A 179 13.47 1.34 -8.37
CA VAL A 179 13.40 2.51 -7.50
C VAL A 179 12.36 3.46 -8.07
N HIS A 180 11.36 3.82 -7.27
CA HIS A 180 10.33 4.77 -7.69
C HIS A 180 9.85 5.60 -6.50
N ARG A 181 9.02 6.61 -6.76
CA ARG A 181 8.36 7.34 -5.67
C ARG A 181 7.54 6.39 -4.82
N ASN A 182 7.68 6.54 -3.52
CA ASN A 182 6.77 5.95 -2.57
C ASN A 182 5.46 6.77 -2.59
N THR A 183 4.56 6.43 -3.50
CA THR A 183 3.25 7.09 -3.71
C THR A 183 2.28 6.91 -2.53
N ARG A 184 2.75 6.36 -1.41
CA ARG A 184 2.05 6.31 -0.13
C ARG A 184 1.99 7.67 0.60
N ARG A 185 2.66 8.69 0.07
CA ARG A 185 2.42 10.14 0.29
C ARG A 185 2.08 10.71 -1.11
N THR A 186 1.00 11.45 -1.37
CA THR A 186 0.50 12.66 -0.70
C THR A 186 -0.96 12.97 -1.09
N SER A 187 -1.91 12.93 -0.15
CA SER A 187 -3.08 13.83 -0.26
C SER A 187 -2.81 15.04 0.63
N SER A 188 -2.65 16.21 0.00
CA SER A 188 -2.64 17.52 0.67
C SER A 188 -4.03 17.95 1.16
N SER A 189 -5.03 17.09 0.97
CA SER A 189 -6.36 17.22 1.52
C SER A 189 -6.35 16.75 2.98
N ASN A 190 -6.92 17.54 3.89
CA ASN A 190 -7.24 17.09 5.24
C ASN A 190 -8.33 16.00 5.26
N GLU A 191 -8.87 15.61 4.10
CA GLU A 191 -9.86 14.55 3.99
C GLU A 191 -9.23 13.16 4.21
N PRO A 192 -9.91 12.28 4.97
CA PRO A 192 -9.48 10.90 5.10
C PRO A 192 -9.43 10.21 3.73
N ARG A 193 -8.27 9.66 3.37
CA ARG A 193 -8.11 8.72 2.26
C ARG A 193 -8.30 7.30 2.76
N TYR A 194 -8.88 6.44 1.93
CA TYR A 194 -9.14 5.02 2.19
C TYR A 194 -8.56 4.20 1.04
N ILE A 195 -8.15 2.97 1.32
CA ILE A 195 -7.55 2.07 0.34
C ILE A 195 -8.25 0.72 0.35
N LEU A 196 -8.50 0.22 -0.86
CA LEU A 196 -8.93 -1.13 -1.19
C LEU A 196 -7.73 -1.86 -1.77
N VAL A 197 -7.23 -2.89 -1.10
CA VAL A 197 -6.03 -3.63 -1.54
C VAL A 197 -6.28 -5.13 -1.50
N ASP A 198 -5.78 -5.86 -2.50
CA ASP A 198 -5.78 -7.32 -2.45
C ASP A 198 -4.87 -7.81 -1.30
N ALA A 199 -5.39 -8.72 -0.48
CA ALA A 199 -4.68 -9.22 0.70
C ALA A 199 -3.43 -10.05 0.36
N ASN A 200 -3.34 -10.57 -0.86
CA ASN A 200 -2.26 -11.40 -1.38
C ASN A 200 -1.44 -10.67 -2.47
N ASN A 201 -1.90 -9.54 -2.99
CA ASN A 201 -1.18 -8.72 -3.97
C ASN A 201 -1.28 -7.22 -3.65
N SER A 202 -0.24 -6.69 -2.99
CA SER A 202 -0.20 -5.27 -2.62
C SER A 202 -0.14 -4.30 -3.79
N HIS A 203 0.07 -4.76 -5.03
CA HIS A 203 0.06 -3.92 -6.24
C HIS A 203 -1.35 -3.74 -6.82
N GLU A 204 -2.29 -4.62 -6.46
CA GLU A 204 -3.70 -4.47 -6.83
C GLU A 204 -4.41 -3.64 -5.76
N TRP A 205 -4.38 -2.33 -5.96
CA TRP A 205 -5.04 -1.40 -5.05
C TRP A 205 -5.76 -0.28 -5.78
N VAL A 206 -6.79 0.25 -5.13
CA VAL A 206 -7.45 1.50 -5.48
C VAL A 206 -7.67 2.27 -4.19
N ALA A 207 -7.35 3.56 -4.20
CA ALA A 207 -7.62 4.43 -3.07
C ALA A 207 -8.71 5.44 -3.41
N PHE A 208 -9.33 6.02 -2.39
CA PHE A 208 -10.32 7.08 -2.56
C PHE A 208 -10.38 8.04 -1.39
N THR A 209 -10.81 9.27 -1.64
CA THR A 209 -11.42 10.16 -0.62
C THR A 209 -12.93 10.20 -0.83
N TYR A 210 -13.68 10.59 0.20
CA TYR A 210 -15.14 10.67 0.15
C TYR A 210 -15.64 12.00 0.71
N ASP A 211 -16.40 12.72 -0.10
CA ASP A 211 -17.07 13.98 0.27
C ASP A 211 -18.53 13.71 0.65
N ASP A 212 -18.81 13.71 1.95
CA ASP A 212 -20.15 13.44 2.49
C ASP A 212 -21.19 14.51 2.11
N SER A 213 -20.75 15.72 1.76
CA SER A 213 -21.68 16.81 1.40
C SER A 213 -22.37 16.59 0.05
N ASN A 214 -21.75 15.82 -0.84
CA ASN A 214 -22.25 15.55 -2.19
C ASN A 214 -22.22 14.07 -2.59
N GLY A 215 -21.74 13.18 -1.71
CA GLY A 215 -21.67 11.74 -1.90
C GLY A 215 -20.64 11.29 -2.95
N VAL A 216 -19.62 12.11 -3.22
CA VAL A 216 -18.64 11.85 -4.28
C VAL A 216 -17.40 11.17 -3.71
N PHE A 217 -17.04 10.05 -4.32
CA PHE A 217 -15.75 9.40 -4.20
C PHE A 217 -14.78 9.97 -5.23
N THR A 218 -13.60 10.42 -4.79
CA THR A 218 -12.49 10.76 -5.67
C THR A 218 -11.54 9.57 -5.69
N MET A 219 -11.27 8.99 -6.85
CA MET A 219 -10.60 7.69 -7.00
C MET A 219 -9.16 7.84 -7.50
N TYR A 220 -8.25 7.04 -6.93
CA TYR A 220 -6.82 7.00 -7.23
C TYR A 220 -6.37 5.56 -7.50
N ASP A 221 -5.38 5.38 -8.37
CA ASP A 221 -4.84 4.07 -8.73
C ASP A 221 -3.30 4.09 -8.74
N PRO A 222 -2.64 2.92 -8.93
CA PRO A 222 -1.19 2.84 -8.93
C PRO A 222 -0.51 3.62 -10.07
N ASN A 223 -1.23 3.84 -11.18
CA ASN A 223 -0.68 4.45 -12.40
C ASN A 223 -0.81 5.98 -12.40
N SER A 224 -1.78 6.52 -11.65
CA SER A 224 -2.08 7.95 -11.58
C SER A 224 -1.45 8.66 -10.38
N GLY A 225 -0.83 7.91 -9.46
CA GLY A 225 -0.20 8.46 -8.26
C GLY A 225 -1.20 9.19 -7.37
N ASP A 226 -1.03 10.51 -7.24
CA ASP A 226 -1.93 11.40 -6.48
C ASP A 226 -2.92 12.18 -7.36
N GLU A 227 -2.83 12.02 -8.68
CA GLU A 227 -3.87 12.55 -9.56
C GLU A 227 -5.06 11.59 -9.53
N PRO A 228 -6.28 12.09 -9.32
CA PRO A 228 -7.45 11.24 -9.41
C PRO A 228 -7.62 10.77 -10.85
N TYR A 229 -8.00 9.51 -11.04
CA TYR A 229 -8.38 8.99 -12.35
C TYR A 229 -9.89 9.08 -12.59
N ALA A 230 -10.70 9.15 -11.52
CA ALA A 230 -12.16 9.24 -11.62
C ALA A 230 -12.82 9.93 -10.42
N TYR A 231 -14.02 10.45 -10.66
CA TYR A 231 -14.97 10.85 -9.63
C TYR A 231 -16.22 9.99 -9.75
N ARG A 232 -16.71 9.45 -8.63
CA ARG A 232 -17.80 8.47 -8.62
C ARG A 232 -18.85 8.81 -7.58
N ARG A 233 -20.13 8.57 -7.88
CA ARG A 233 -21.23 8.82 -6.94
C ARG A 233 -22.34 7.80 -7.12
N PHE A 234 -22.74 7.13 -6.04
CA PHE A 234 -23.96 6.33 -6.05
C PHE A 234 -25.18 7.22 -5.95
N ARG A 235 -26.14 7.00 -6.84
CA ARG A 235 -27.46 7.62 -6.78
C ARG A 235 -28.38 6.80 -5.91
N SER A 236 -29.46 7.41 -5.44
CA SER A 236 -30.49 6.75 -4.64
C SER A 236 -31.23 5.62 -5.38
N ASP A 237 -31.17 5.61 -6.72
CA ASP A 237 -31.73 4.54 -7.56
C ASP A 237 -30.76 3.36 -7.78
N GLY A 238 -29.59 3.38 -7.14
CA GLY A 238 -28.57 2.34 -7.22
C GLY A 238 -27.70 2.41 -8.48
N VAL A 239 -27.86 3.42 -9.33
CA VAL A 239 -26.96 3.69 -10.46
C VAL A 239 -25.70 4.40 -9.97
N LEU A 240 -24.55 4.03 -10.52
CA LEU A 240 -23.28 4.68 -10.23
C LEU A 240 -22.94 5.70 -11.34
N GLU A 241 -22.82 6.96 -10.98
CA GLU A 241 -22.29 8.00 -11.86
C GLU A 241 -20.76 7.94 -11.82
N ASN A 242 -20.11 7.90 -12.97
CA ASN A 242 -18.65 7.96 -13.11
C ASN A 242 -18.29 9.14 -14.02
N ARG A 243 -17.30 9.92 -13.61
CA ARG A 243 -16.72 11.03 -14.38
C ARG A 243 -15.21 10.83 -14.45
N SER A 244 -14.66 10.80 -15.66
CA SER A 244 -13.20 10.79 -15.85
C SER A 244 -12.58 12.04 -15.23
N ALA A 245 -11.41 11.89 -14.61
CA ALA A 245 -10.57 13.01 -14.18
C ALA A 245 -9.40 13.28 -15.15
N GLY A 246 -9.19 12.39 -16.14
CA GLY A 246 -8.12 12.45 -17.13
C GLY A 246 -8.51 11.71 -18.41
N ASP A 247 -7.69 10.75 -18.84
CA ASP A 247 -7.93 9.95 -20.06
C ASP A 247 -9.25 9.14 -19.97
N GLU A 248 -10.20 9.45 -20.86
CA GLU A 248 -11.50 8.76 -20.94
C GLU A 248 -11.39 7.27 -21.33
N HIS A 249 -10.22 6.83 -21.82
CA HIS A 249 -9.94 5.42 -22.07
C HIS A 249 -9.70 4.62 -20.79
N VAL A 250 -9.26 5.27 -19.70
CA VAL A 250 -9.02 4.64 -18.40
C VAL A 250 -10.29 4.64 -17.54
N SER A 251 -11.11 5.70 -17.64
CA SER A 251 -12.35 5.84 -16.87
C SER A 251 -13.42 6.55 -17.69
N THR A 252 -14.30 5.80 -18.36
CA THR A 252 -15.31 6.41 -19.24
C THR A 252 -16.35 7.18 -18.44
N THR A 253 -16.57 8.46 -18.76
CA THR A 253 -17.65 9.24 -18.16
C THR A 253 -19.01 8.65 -18.55
N GLY A 254 -19.90 8.41 -17.58
CA GLY A 254 -21.21 7.84 -17.86
C GLY A 254 -21.96 7.31 -16.66
N LEU A 255 -23.09 6.66 -16.94
CA LEU A 255 -23.92 5.96 -15.96
C LEU A 255 -23.63 4.48 -16.00
N TYR A 256 -23.31 3.91 -14.84
CA TYR A 256 -23.01 2.50 -14.68
C TYR A 256 -24.13 1.83 -13.90
N THR A 257 -24.73 0.81 -14.48
CA THR A 257 -25.84 0.05 -13.88
C THR A 257 -25.33 -1.28 -13.35
N ARG A 258 -25.73 -1.62 -12.12
CA ARG A 258 -25.40 -2.91 -11.52
C ARG A 258 -26.15 -4.04 -12.22
N ARG A 259 -25.42 -5.06 -12.69
CA ARG A 259 -26.00 -6.27 -13.30
C ARG A 259 -26.14 -7.41 -12.28
N GLU A 260 -26.69 -8.54 -12.72
CA GLU A 260 -26.93 -9.73 -11.88
C GLU A 260 -25.65 -10.29 -11.24
N ASN A 261 -24.50 -10.19 -11.93
CA ASN A 261 -23.19 -10.57 -11.38
C ASN A 261 -22.65 -9.57 -10.33
N GLY A 262 -23.39 -8.51 -10.04
CA GLY A 262 -23.04 -7.47 -9.08
C GLY A 262 -22.04 -6.44 -9.57
N MET A 263 -21.53 -6.55 -10.80
CA MET A 263 -20.64 -5.56 -11.42
C MET A 263 -21.44 -4.40 -12.02
N TYR A 264 -20.79 -3.24 -12.07
CA TYR A 264 -21.33 -2.01 -12.63
C TYR A 264 -20.83 -1.84 -14.07
N TYR A 265 -21.77 -1.75 -15.02
CA TYR A 265 -21.49 -1.62 -16.45
C TYR A 265 -22.04 -0.31 -17.00
N GLY A 266 -21.19 0.43 -17.71
CA GLY A 266 -21.58 1.52 -18.59
C GLY A 266 -21.74 1.03 -20.02
N ASP A 267 -21.82 1.97 -20.96
CA ASP A 267 -22.04 1.67 -22.39
C ASP A 267 -20.84 0.98 -23.05
N TYR A 268 -19.61 1.30 -22.61
CA TYR A 268 -18.38 0.85 -23.26
C TYR A 268 -17.35 0.22 -22.31
N SER A 269 -17.62 0.20 -21.00
CA SER A 269 -16.69 -0.30 -20.00
C SER A 269 -17.43 -0.76 -18.74
N ASN A 270 -16.72 -1.45 -17.85
CA ASN A 270 -17.19 -1.82 -16.53
C ASN A 270 -16.22 -1.33 -15.46
N ILE A 271 -16.70 -1.23 -14.23
CA ILE A 271 -15.86 -1.04 -13.06
C ILE A 271 -15.67 -2.41 -12.42
N VAL A 272 -14.41 -2.77 -12.14
CA VAL A 272 -14.08 -4.05 -11.52
C VAL A 272 -14.67 -4.13 -10.11
N LYS A 273 -15.12 -5.32 -9.76
CA LYS A 273 -16.12 -5.53 -8.73
C LYS A 273 -15.62 -5.18 -7.32
N TYR A 274 -14.36 -5.51 -7.00
CA TYR A 274 -13.82 -5.24 -5.67
C TYR A 274 -13.83 -3.75 -5.32
N ILE A 275 -13.72 -2.88 -6.33
CA ILE A 275 -13.77 -1.43 -6.13
C ILE A 275 -15.18 -1.01 -5.68
N THR A 276 -16.21 -1.40 -6.44
CA THR A 276 -17.60 -1.04 -6.10
C THR A 276 -18.10 -1.73 -4.84
N ASP A 277 -17.70 -2.98 -4.59
CA ASP A 277 -18.02 -3.67 -3.35
C ASP A 277 -17.36 -2.98 -2.14
N GLY A 278 -16.11 -2.55 -2.28
CA GLY A 278 -15.39 -1.81 -1.24
C GLY A 278 -16.00 -0.44 -0.96
N MET A 279 -16.42 0.30 -1.99
CA MET A 279 -17.12 1.57 -1.82
C MET A 279 -18.48 1.42 -1.13
N LEU A 280 -19.25 0.39 -1.47
CA LEU A 280 -20.53 0.10 -0.79
C LEU A 280 -20.30 -0.32 0.67
N LEU A 281 -19.30 -1.18 0.91
CA LEU A 281 -18.91 -1.58 2.25
C LEU A 281 -18.48 -0.38 3.09
N PHE A 282 -17.76 0.58 2.49
CA PHE A 282 -17.41 1.84 3.15
C PHE A 282 -18.65 2.61 3.58
N LEU A 283 -19.61 2.82 2.68
CA LEU A 283 -20.87 3.53 3.00
C LEU A 283 -21.64 2.84 4.14
N ASP A 284 -21.69 1.50 4.16
CA ASP A 284 -22.34 0.73 5.23
C ASP A 284 -21.66 0.87 6.61
N ASN A 285 -20.44 1.44 6.67
CA ASN A 285 -19.60 1.52 7.88
C ASN A 285 -19.21 2.94 8.30
N ILE A 286 -19.69 3.98 7.61
CA ILE A 286 -19.48 5.39 7.99
C ILE A 286 -20.71 6.05 8.64
N ASP A 287 -21.83 5.34 8.73
CA ASP A 287 -23.08 5.77 9.39
C ASP A 287 -23.02 5.68 10.94
#